data_AF-A0A2F0A4I4-F1
#
_entry.id   AF-A0A2F0A4I4-F1
#
_cell.length_a   1.000
_cell.length_b   1.000
_cell.length_c   1.000
_cell.angle_alpha   90.00
_cell.angle_beta   90.00
_cell.angle_gamma   90.00
#
_symmetry.space_group_name_H-M   'P 1'
#
loop_
_entity.id
_entity.type
_entity.pdbx_description
1 polymer ?
#
loop_
_entity_poly.entity_id
_entity_poly.type
_entity_poly.pdbx_seq_one_letter_code
_entity_poly.pdbx_strand_id
1 'polypeptide(L)'
;MKLINCLTLFIVIYITYIKAEEPKSLDPNYRLDLFADNSMVSTPVGCTIDDSGRLLVIESHTHFRPDDYKGPETDRILAFTDTNGNGKADKVQTYYLGGTHTMSITNAGKNATIVATRGEIYRLDDLNNDGTADLKTEIITLETEGNYPHNGLCGLVLTSDKSKLYFGFGENLGKDYEIVSHLDKKEITRLKGGGEGGNIYSYNFSDGSMKKIATGFWNPFGICLTKEGEMFAVDNDPDQRPENRLLKIIPGGDYGYQFKYGRPGTDPLQAWDGELPGTLPMICGTGEAACSVIPYGNYLWVSSWALGQIEQYELKKEGSNYSATMKTIVKGDANFRPVDFAHAKDGSVFFTDWVNASYQLHGQGKVWKLTPVKGKMPEKINPIRTETPSQNLNIKSLEKIQEEKFKLANFFWHYQNSEKKINIDWKSLSEKSKVALLTSTRWQEDLDTNLISKALKDPSKKVQIAVIRIIADRDIKKYKEDLKSILTKIDDESQLSKVTASALKKL
;
A
#
# COMPACT_ATOMS: atom_id res chain seq x y z
N MET A 1 3.73 68.14 45.62
CA MET A 1 4.08 66.72 45.92
C MET A 1 2.88 65.87 45.55
N LYS A 2 2.87 64.98 44.56
CA LYS A 2 3.92 64.23 43.86
C LYS A 2 3.53 64.06 42.38
N LEU A 3 4.54 64.11 41.50
CA LEU A 3 4.52 63.59 40.13
C LEU A 3 4.19 62.09 40.15
N ILE A 4 3.48 61.60 39.13
CA ILE A 4 3.78 60.31 38.46
C ILE A 4 3.47 60.47 36.97
N ASN A 5 4.52 60.30 36.17
CA ASN A 5 4.52 60.19 34.71
C ASN A 5 3.81 58.90 34.28
N CYS A 6 2.85 58.98 33.38
CA CYS A 6 2.44 57.84 32.55
C CYS A 6 3.18 57.93 31.22
N LEU A 7 4.31 57.22 31.14
CA LEU A 7 5.03 56.95 29.90
C LEU A 7 4.30 55.82 29.17
N THR A 8 3.67 56.12 28.03
CA THR A 8 3.05 55.12 27.15
C THR A 8 4.15 54.31 26.47
N LEU A 9 4.34 53.07 26.91
CA LEU A 9 5.25 52.12 26.27
C LEU A 9 4.52 51.48 25.07
N PHE A 10 4.77 52.00 23.86
CA PHE A 10 4.39 51.31 22.63
C PHE A 10 5.30 50.08 22.46
N ILE A 11 4.79 48.90 22.78
CA ILE A 11 5.42 47.63 22.41
C ILE A 11 5.15 47.43 20.92
N VAL A 12 6.15 47.73 20.09
CA VAL A 12 6.18 47.31 18.68
C VAL A 12 6.47 45.82 18.66
N ILE A 13 5.43 45.01 18.48
CA ILE A 13 5.58 43.58 18.19
C ILE A 13 6.12 43.48 16.76
N TYR A 14 7.43 43.33 16.63
CA TYR A 14 8.03 42.84 15.40
C TYR A 14 7.60 41.38 15.22
N ILE A 15 6.57 41.15 14.40
CA ILE A 15 6.30 39.83 13.85
C ILE A 15 7.43 39.56 12.86
N THR A 16 8.49 38.90 13.32
CA THR A 16 9.43 38.27 12.42
C THR A 16 8.67 37.21 11.64
N TYR A 17 8.41 37.46 10.36
CA TYR A 17 8.06 36.42 9.40
C TYR A 17 9.23 35.42 9.40
N ILE A 18 9.11 34.34 10.18
CA ILE A 18 10.01 33.21 10.07
C ILE A 18 9.70 32.59 8.70
N LYS A 19 10.60 32.82 7.74
CA LYS A 19 10.54 32.20 6.42
C LYS A 19 10.61 30.69 6.64
N ALA A 20 9.66 29.94 6.06
CA ALA A 20 9.69 28.48 6.08
C ALA A 20 11.06 27.97 5.63
N GLU A 21 11.63 27.03 6.37
CA GLU A 21 12.91 26.44 6.00
C GLU A 21 12.69 25.41 4.90
N GLU A 22 13.46 25.51 3.82
CA GLU A 22 13.43 24.48 2.78
C GLU A 22 13.91 23.13 3.34
N PRO A 23 13.35 22.01 2.85
CA PRO A 23 13.83 20.68 3.20
C PRO A 23 15.31 20.53 2.86
N LYS A 24 15.99 19.68 3.62
CA LYS A 24 17.44 19.44 3.48
C LYS A 24 17.70 17.95 3.37
N SER A 25 18.66 17.60 2.52
CA SER A 25 19.27 16.26 2.57
C SER A 25 20.10 16.15 3.84
N LEU A 26 19.83 15.13 4.65
CA LEU A 26 20.64 14.79 5.83
C LEU A 26 21.75 13.79 5.50
N ASP A 27 21.66 13.14 4.34
CA ASP A 27 22.70 12.24 3.84
C ASP A 27 23.62 12.99 2.86
N PRO A 28 24.91 13.18 3.17
CA PRO A 28 25.84 13.98 2.36
C PRO A 28 26.17 13.36 1.00
N ASN A 29 25.70 12.13 0.73
CA ASN A 29 25.80 11.50 -0.58
C ASN A 29 24.73 11.98 -1.56
N TYR A 30 23.75 12.77 -1.10
CA TYR A 30 22.69 13.32 -1.95
C TYR A 30 22.61 14.84 -1.83
N ARG A 31 22.35 15.48 -2.97
CA ARG A 31 21.99 16.89 -3.07
C ARG A 31 20.50 16.98 -3.40
N LEU A 32 19.79 17.83 -2.66
CA LEU A 32 18.38 18.11 -2.88
C LEU A 32 18.24 19.44 -3.62
N ASP A 33 17.57 19.41 -4.77
CA ASP A 33 17.31 20.58 -5.61
C ASP A 33 15.79 20.74 -5.83
N LEU A 34 15.27 21.97 -5.77
CA LEU A 34 13.89 22.27 -6.16
C LEU A 34 13.75 22.17 -7.68
N PHE A 35 12.88 21.28 -8.16
CA PHE A 35 12.66 21.05 -9.58
C PHE A 35 11.49 21.87 -10.13
N ALA A 36 10.36 21.91 -9.42
CA ALA A 36 9.19 22.72 -9.74
C ALA A 36 8.53 23.26 -8.46
N ASP A 37 7.95 24.45 -8.51
CA ASP A 37 7.33 25.12 -7.36
C ASP A 37 5.81 25.35 -7.55
N ASN A 38 5.19 26.02 -6.57
CA ASN A 38 3.75 26.32 -6.56
C ASN A 38 3.25 27.06 -7.80
N SER A 39 4.12 27.77 -8.53
CA SER A 39 3.71 28.47 -9.75
C SER A 39 3.44 27.50 -10.91
N MET A 40 3.95 26.27 -10.82
CA MET A 40 3.85 25.25 -11.85
C MET A 40 2.94 24.08 -11.49
N VAL A 41 2.75 23.80 -10.19
CA VAL A 41 1.98 22.64 -9.73
C VAL A 41 1.24 22.90 -8.42
N SER A 42 0.06 22.29 -8.26
CA SER A 42 -0.78 22.32 -7.06
C SER A 42 -1.12 20.93 -6.56
N THR A 43 -0.87 20.64 -5.29
CA THR A 43 -1.19 19.36 -4.64
C THR A 43 -0.71 18.13 -5.44
N PRO A 44 0.61 18.03 -5.73
CA PRO A 44 1.16 16.91 -6.47
C PRO A 44 1.12 15.63 -5.62
N VAL A 45 0.63 14.54 -6.19
CA VAL A 45 0.47 13.25 -5.48
C VAL A 45 1.37 12.17 -6.08
N GLY A 46 0.94 11.47 -7.13
CA GLY A 46 1.73 10.42 -7.79
C GLY A 46 2.60 10.95 -8.92
N CYS A 47 3.74 10.29 -9.19
CA CYS A 47 4.60 10.68 -10.31
C CYS A 47 5.34 9.51 -10.97
N THR A 48 5.73 9.67 -12.23
CA THR A 48 6.57 8.71 -12.97
C THR A 48 7.39 9.43 -14.03
N ILE A 49 8.44 8.79 -14.56
CA ILE A 49 9.15 9.29 -15.75
C ILE A 49 8.67 8.54 -16.99
N ASP A 50 8.30 9.28 -18.03
CA ASP A 50 7.88 8.71 -19.32
C ASP A 50 9.08 8.25 -20.18
N ASP A 51 8.80 7.65 -21.34
CA ASP A 51 9.84 7.13 -22.23
C ASP A 51 10.74 8.22 -22.83
N SER A 52 10.22 9.46 -22.90
CA SER A 52 10.92 10.65 -23.37
C SER A 52 11.77 11.31 -22.27
N GLY A 53 11.70 10.82 -21.03
CA GLY A 53 12.44 11.37 -19.89
C GLY A 53 11.78 12.56 -19.20
N ARG A 54 10.52 12.87 -19.55
CA ARG A 54 9.73 13.90 -18.86
C ARG A 54 9.22 13.33 -17.55
N LEU A 55 9.16 14.18 -16.52
CA LEU A 55 8.49 13.82 -15.28
C LEU A 55 7.00 14.07 -15.43
N LEU A 56 6.20 13.02 -15.31
CA LEU A 56 4.74 13.10 -15.25
C LEU A 56 4.32 13.17 -13.78
N VAL A 57 3.49 14.15 -13.43
CA VAL A 57 3.02 14.38 -12.06
C VAL A 57 1.50 14.52 -12.07
N ILE A 58 0.83 13.74 -11.22
CA ILE A 58 -0.59 13.91 -10.94
C ILE A 58 -0.76 15.17 -10.10
N GLU A 59 -1.57 16.09 -10.59
CA GLU A 59 -1.98 17.31 -9.91
C GLU A 59 -3.44 17.15 -9.44
N SER A 60 -3.65 17.07 -8.13
CA SER A 60 -4.98 16.83 -7.57
C SER A 60 -5.80 18.11 -7.43
N HIS A 61 -7.06 18.05 -7.86
CA HIS A 61 -8.07 19.11 -7.72
C HIS A 61 -9.40 18.60 -7.17
N THR A 62 -9.50 17.31 -6.87
CA THR A 62 -10.75 16.68 -6.41
C THR A 62 -10.72 16.17 -4.97
N HIS A 63 -9.55 15.96 -4.37
CA HIS A 63 -9.41 15.44 -3.01
C HIS A 63 -9.97 16.41 -1.94
N PHE A 64 -11.06 16.04 -1.26
CA PHE A 64 -11.71 16.90 -0.25
C PHE A 64 -11.82 18.38 -0.67
N ARG A 65 -12.23 18.60 -1.93
CA ARG A 65 -12.30 19.92 -2.56
C ARG A 65 -13.21 20.87 -1.76
N PRO A 66 -12.67 22.00 -1.24
CA PRO A 66 -13.50 23.07 -0.67
C PRO A 66 -14.38 23.74 -1.73
N ASP A 67 -15.54 24.26 -1.32
CA ASP A 67 -16.49 24.95 -2.22
C ASP A 67 -15.90 26.20 -2.89
N ASP A 68 -14.94 26.86 -2.24
CA ASP A 68 -14.30 28.08 -2.73
C ASP A 68 -12.98 27.83 -3.48
N TYR A 69 -12.53 26.58 -3.58
CA TYR A 69 -11.26 26.21 -4.18
C TYR A 69 -11.17 26.62 -5.65
N LYS A 70 -10.04 27.24 -6.01
CA LYS A 70 -9.77 27.74 -7.36
C LYS A 70 -8.81 26.78 -8.06
N GLY A 71 -9.36 25.88 -8.86
CA GLY A 71 -8.61 24.94 -9.70
C GLY A 71 -9.55 24.25 -10.70
N PRO A 72 -9.01 23.50 -11.66
CA PRO A 72 -9.79 22.64 -12.55
C PRO A 72 -10.82 21.78 -11.81
N GLU A 73 -11.92 21.42 -12.48
CA GLU A 73 -12.96 20.54 -11.89
C GLU A 73 -12.51 19.08 -11.74
N THR A 74 -11.50 18.68 -12.50
CA THR A 74 -10.94 17.32 -12.50
C THR A 74 -9.44 17.36 -12.23
N ASP A 75 -8.91 16.23 -11.74
CA ASP A 75 -7.46 16.06 -11.64
C ASP A 75 -6.85 16.01 -13.04
N ARG A 76 -5.58 16.41 -13.14
CA ARG A 76 -4.80 16.35 -14.38
C ARG A 76 -3.42 15.76 -14.15
N ILE A 77 -2.78 15.33 -15.22
CA ILE A 77 -1.38 14.89 -15.23
C ILE A 77 -0.59 15.92 -16.02
N LEU A 78 0.43 16.49 -15.39
CA LEU A 78 1.34 17.45 -15.98
C LEU A 78 2.66 16.78 -16.36
N ALA A 79 3.24 17.15 -17.49
CA ALA A 79 4.55 16.73 -17.97
C ALA A 79 5.55 17.87 -17.82
N PHE A 80 6.59 17.65 -17.04
CA PHE A 80 7.67 18.60 -16.76
C PHE A 80 8.93 18.26 -17.54
N THR A 81 9.61 19.27 -18.05
CA THR A 81 10.87 19.14 -18.77
C THR A 81 11.86 20.23 -18.33
N ASP A 82 13.12 19.84 -18.17
CA ASP A 82 14.27 20.74 -18.04
C ASP A 82 14.95 20.81 -19.40
N THR A 83 14.62 21.84 -20.20
CA THR A 83 15.12 21.93 -21.58
C THR A 83 16.55 22.43 -21.68
N ASN A 84 17.08 23.03 -20.61
CA ASN A 84 18.43 23.61 -20.59
C ASN A 84 19.44 22.81 -19.73
N GLY A 85 18.99 21.79 -19.01
CA GLY A 85 19.83 20.87 -18.23
C GLY A 85 20.34 21.43 -16.90
N ASN A 86 19.74 22.50 -16.36
CA ASN A 86 20.17 23.12 -15.10
C ASN A 86 19.61 22.45 -13.84
N GLY A 87 18.83 21.38 -13.99
CA GLY A 87 18.20 20.63 -12.91
C GLY A 87 16.84 21.18 -12.46
N LYS A 88 16.24 22.13 -13.20
CA LYS A 88 14.91 22.72 -12.91
C LYS A 88 13.99 22.60 -14.11
N ALA A 89 12.70 22.40 -13.85
CA ALA A 89 11.71 22.45 -14.91
C ALA A 89 11.60 23.87 -15.47
N ASP A 90 11.54 23.98 -16.80
CA ASP A 90 11.28 25.24 -17.51
C ASP A 90 10.15 25.13 -18.55
N LYS A 91 9.64 23.91 -18.76
CA LYS A 91 8.47 23.63 -19.59
C LYS A 91 7.49 22.71 -18.85
N VAL A 92 6.21 23.09 -18.89
CA VAL A 92 5.09 22.32 -18.35
C VAL A 92 4.04 22.16 -19.45
N GLN A 93 3.56 20.93 -19.66
CA GLN A 93 2.49 20.58 -20.61
C GLN A 93 1.45 19.72 -19.89
N THR A 94 0.17 19.84 -20.25
CA THR A 94 -0.84 18.88 -19.80
C THR A 94 -0.68 17.58 -20.59
N TYR A 95 -0.36 16.48 -19.91
CA TYR A 95 -0.34 15.14 -20.50
C TYR A 95 -1.75 14.54 -20.57
N TYR A 96 -2.57 14.75 -19.53
CA TYR A 96 -3.94 14.24 -19.46
C TYR A 96 -4.82 15.10 -18.56
N LEU A 97 -6.10 15.20 -18.86
CA LEU A 97 -7.12 15.88 -18.05
C LEU A 97 -8.35 14.99 -17.92
N GLY A 98 -8.91 14.86 -16.71
CA GLY A 98 -10.16 14.12 -16.49
C GLY A 98 -10.13 13.11 -15.35
N GLY A 99 -9.08 13.10 -14.52
CA GLY A 99 -9.02 12.22 -13.35
C GLY A 99 -9.96 12.67 -12.24
N THR A 100 -10.30 11.78 -11.32
CA THR A 100 -11.05 12.11 -10.09
C THR A 100 -10.54 11.25 -8.96
N HIS A 101 -10.06 11.87 -7.88
CA HIS A 101 -9.35 11.21 -6.79
C HIS A 101 -8.20 10.34 -7.29
N THR A 102 -7.37 10.91 -8.16
CA THR A 102 -6.23 10.26 -8.81
C THR A 102 -5.08 10.13 -7.82
N MET A 103 -4.50 8.95 -7.68
CA MET A 103 -3.53 8.65 -6.61
C MET A 103 -2.18 8.16 -7.11
N SER A 104 -2.16 7.29 -8.13
CA SER A 104 -0.92 6.63 -8.56
C SER A 104 -0.80 6.61 -10.07
N ILE A 105 0.44 6.70 -10.56
CA ILE A 105 0.77 6.62 -11.98
C ILE A 105 2.06 5.81 -12.16
N THR A 106 2.12 4.96 -13.17
CA THR A 106 3.36 4.27 -13.55
C THR A 106 3.55 4.27 -15.05
N ASN A 107 4.80 4.36 -15.50
CA ASN A 107 5.14 4.22 -16.92
C ASN A 107 4.94 2.77 -17.38
N ALA A 108 4.09 2.56 -18.39
CA ALA A 108 3.84 1.28 -19.04
C ALA A 108 4.69 1.08 -20.31
N GLY A 109 5.41 2.12 -20.73
CA GLY A 109 6.25 2.27 -21.91
C GLY A 109 5.53 2.07 -23.24
N LYS A 110 6.26 2.28 -24.33
CA LYS A 110 5.69 2.53 -25.66
C LYS A 110 4.76 3.74 -25.61
N ASN A 111 5.21 4.82 -24.95
CA ASN A 111 4.45 6.07 -24.76
C ASN A 111 3.10 5.89 -24.05
N ALA A 112 3.06 4.93 -23.12
CA ALA A 112 1.86 4.64 -22.34
C ALA A 112 2.12 4.73 -20.84
N THR A 113 1.07 5.10 -20.11
CA THR A 113 1.05 5.10 -18.64
C THR A 113 -0.16 4.33 -18.13
N ILE A 114 -0.08 3.87 -16.88
CA ILE A 114 -1.22 3.34 -16.16
C ILE A 114 -1.47 4.25 -14.97
N VAL A 115 -2.73 4.62 -14.77
CA VAL A 115 -3.17 5.57 -13.76
C VAL A 115 -4.21 4.89 -12.88
N ALA A 116 -4.09 5.07 -11.57
CA ALA A 116 -5.09 4.66 -10.60
C ALA A 116 -5.76 5.89 -9.99
N THR A 117 -7.08 5.84 -9.99
CA THR A 117 -7.93 6.69 -9.17
C THR A 117 -8.55 5.87 -8.06
N ARG A 118 -9.26 6.52 -7.14
CA ARG A 118 -10.10 5.82 -6.16
C ARG A 118 -10.98 4.73 -6.80
N GLY A 119 -11.57 5.01 -7.96
CA GLY A 119 -12.65 4.22 -8.56
C GLY A 119 -12.27 3.37 -9.78
N GLU A 120 -11.11 3.59 -10.38
CA GLU A 120 -10.70 2.89 -11.60
C GLU A 120 -9.18 2.87 -11.78
N ILE A 121 -8.70 1.86 -12.51
CA ILE A 121 -7.35 1.82 -13.09
C ILE A 121 -7.51 1.80 -14.61
N TYR A 122 -6.81 2.70 -15.30
CA TYR A 122 -6.85 2.80 -16.76
C TYR A 122 -5.46 3.03 -17.36
N ARG A 123 -5.32 2.64 -18.62
CA ARG A 123 -4.17 2.93 -19.46
C ARG A 123 -4.40 4.21 -20.26
N LEU A 124 -3.37 5.02 -20.38
CA LEU A 124 -3.30 6.18 -21.26
C LEU A 124 -2.21 5.95 -22.30
N ASP A 125 -2.52 6.12 -23.58
CA ASP A 125 -1.56 6.03 -24.69
C ASP A 125 -1.46 7.38 -25.42
N ASP A 126 -0.24 7.86 -25.63
CA ASP A 126 0.09 8.95 -26.56
C ASP A 126 0.34 8.31 -27.93
N LEU A 127 -0.63 8.46 -28.85
CA LEU A 127 -0.65 7.75 -30.12
C LEU A 127 0.13 8.49 -31.21
N ASN A 128 0.30 9.80 -31.05
CA ASN A 128 0.89 10.68 -32.05
C ASN A 128 2.28 11.22 -31.65
N ASN A 129 2.74 10.91 -30.43
CA ASN A 129 3.99 11.34 -29.80
C ASN A 129 4.10 12.86 -29.62
N ASP A 130 2.98 13.57 -29.44
CA ASP A 130 2.96 15.01 -29.15
C ASP A 130 3.18 15.34 -27.66
N GLY A 131 3.26 14.30 -26.83
CA GLY A 131 3.47 14.42 -25.41
C GLY A 131 2.18 14.52 -24.60
N THR A 132 1.02 14.22 -25.20
CA THR A 132 -0.33 14.19 -24.60
C THR A 132 -0.96 12.82 -24.83
N ALA A 133 -1.68 12.28 -23.85
CA ALA A 133 -2.41 11.04 -24.04
C ALA A 133 -3.68 11.26 -24.87
N ASP A 134 -3.86 10.45 -25.91
CA ASP A 134 -5.01 10.52 -26.84
C ASP A 134 -6.05 9.44 -26.55
N LEU A 135 -5.64 8.31 -25.96
CA LEU A 135 -6.48 7.14 -25.76
C LEU A 135 -6.50 6.71 -24.30
N LYS A 136 -7.69 6.67 -23.70
CA LYS A 136 -7.96 6.03 -22.41
C LYS A 136 -8.55 4.64 -22.64
N THR A 137 -7.91 3.61 -22.06
CA THR A 137 -8.41 2.23 -22.04
C THR A 137 -8.63 1.78 -20.60
N GLU A 138 -9.85 1.39 -20.27
CA GLU A 138 -10.21 0.87 -18.95
C GLU A 138 -9.53 -0.49 -18.68
N ILE A 139 -9.00 -0.68 -17.47
CA ILE A 139 -8.39 -1.95 -17.02
C ILE A 139 -9.18 -2.51 -15.84
N ILE A 140 -9.42 -1.69 -14.81
CA ILE A 140 -10.13 -2.10 -13.59
C ILE A 140 -11.18 -1.05 -13.24
N THR A 141 -12.36 -1.48 -12.82
CA THR A 141 -13.39 -0.63 -12.19
C THR A 141 -13.70 -1.10 -10.77
N LEU A 142 -14.07 -0.16 -9.91
CA LEU A 142 -14.53 -0.39 -8.54
C LEU A 142 -15.99 0.03 -8.40
N GLU A 143 -16.85 -0.93 -8.11
CA GLU A 143 -18.27 -0.72 -7.78
C GLU A 143 -18.42 -0.74 -6.25
N THR A 144 -18.76 0.40 -5.63
CA THR A 144 -18.97 0.48 -4.17
C THR A 144 -19.70 1.76 -3.75
N GLU A 145 -20.36 1.72 -2.60
CA GLU A 145 -20.90 2.91 -1.91
C GLU A 145 -19.84 3.68 -1.10
N GLY A 146 -18.67 3.09 -0.85
CA GLY A 146 -17.57 3.80 -0.21
C GLY A 146 -17.21 5.03 -1.03
N ASN A 147 -16.83 6.13 -0.37
CA ASN A 147 -16.56 7.41 -1.04
C ASN A 147 -15.40 8.20 -0.41
N TYR A 148 -14.63 7.60 0.49
CA TYR A 148 -13.44 8.24 1.02
C TYR A 148 -12.40 8.42 -0.10
N PRO A 149 -11.85 9.63 -0.35
CA PRO A 149 -11.09 9.95 -1.57
C PRO A 149 -9.88 9.07 -1.83
N HIS A 150 -9.24 8.53 -0.78
CA HIS A 150 -7.93 7.87 -0.91
C HIS A 150 -7.86 6.45 -0.31
N ASN A 151 -9.01 5.87 0.03
CA ASN A 151 -9.12 4.47 0.49
C ASN A 151 -9.77 3.62 -0.62
N GLY A 152 -9.22 3.73 -1.83
CA GLY A 152 -9.65 3.04 -3.05
C GLY A 152 -8.48 2.36 -3.76
N LEU A 153 -8.54 2.25 -5.09
CA LEU A 153 -7.49 1.61 -5.89
C LEU A 153 -6.22 2.47 -5.96
N CYS A 154 -5.10 2.01 -5.45
CA CYS A 154 -3.85 2.77 -5.31
C CYS A 154 -2.61 1.88 -5.55
N GLY A 155 -1.41 2.43 -5.35
CA GLY A 155 -0.16 1.68 -5.24
C GLY A 155 0.15 0.80 -6.45
N LEU A 156 0.56 1.39 -7.57
CA LEU A 156 0.80 0.65 -8.82
C LEU A 156 2.25 0.15 -8.92
N VAL A 157 2.43 -1.13 -9.24
CA VAL A 157 3.75 -1.65 -9.65
C VAL A 157 3.62 -2.66 -10.79
N LEU A 158 4.37 -2.43 -11.87
CA LEU A 158 4.49 -3.36 -12.99
C LEU A 158 5.68 -4.29 -12.80
N THR A 159 5.54 -5.53 -13.23
CA THR A 159 6.72 -6.39 -13.45
C THR A 159 7.57 -5.85 -14.60
N SER A 160 8.87 -6.15 -14.62
CA SER A 160 9.75 -5.53 -15.62
C SER A 160 9.53 -6.03 -17.04
N ASP A 161 8.98 -7.23 -17.19
CA ASP A 161 8.47 -7.73 -18.47
C ASP A 161 7.09 -7.15 -18.85
N LYS A 162 6.49 -6.34 -17.95
CA LYS A 162 5.19 -5.69 -18.09
C LYS A 162 4.04 -6.67 -18.31
N SER A 163 4.20 -7.93 -17.89
CA SER A 163 3.18 -8.96 -18.04
C SER A 163 2.12 -8.92 -16.93
N LYS A 164 2.48 -8.42 -15.73
CA LYS A 164 1.54 -8.25 -14.61
C LYS A 164 1.60 -6.84 -14.03
N LEU A 165 0.44 -6.36 -13.59
CA LEU A 165 0.27 -5.21 -12.72
C LEU A 165 -0.12 -5.70 -11.33
N TYR A 166 0.53 -5.20 -10.28
CA TYR A 166 0.04 -5.30 -8.91
C TYR A 166 -0.48 -3.94 -8.45
N PHE A 167 -1.56 -3.95 -7.67
CA PHE A 167 -2.19 -2.74 -7.16
C PHE A 167 -2.79 -2.94 -5.76
N GLY A 168 -2.77 -1.87 -4.97
CA GLY A 168 -3.39 -1.79 -3.66
C GLY A 168 -4.87 -1.38 -3.71
N PHE A 169 -5.58 -1.69 -2.64
CA PHE A 169 -6.95 -1.26 -2.39
C PHE A 169 -7.11 -0.99 -0.89
N GLY A 170 -7.54 0.21 -0.53
CA GLY A 170 -7.79 0.59 0.87
C GLY A 170 -9.02 -0.07 1.51
N GLU A 171 -9.23 0.17 2.79
CA GLU A 171 -10.31 -0.45 3.58
C GLU A 171 -11.74 -0.07 3.16
N ASN A 172 -11.88 0.96 2.33
CA ASN A 172 -13.13 1.35 1.68
C ASN A 172 -14.32 1.57 2.65
N LEU A 173 -14.05 2.12 3.85
CA LEU A 173 -15.03 2.28 4.94
C LEU A 173 -15.74 0.97 5.34
N GLY A 174 -15.10 -0.17 5.06
CA GLY A 174 -15.66 -1.52 5.21
C GLY A 174 -16.90 -1.81 4.37
N LYS A 175 -17.22 -0.98 3.39
CA LYS A 175 -18.37 -1.17 2.51
C LYS A 175 -18.16 -2.36 1.58
N ASP A 176 -19.27 -2.99 1.21
CA ASP A 176 -19.27 -3.99 0.15
C ASP A 176 -18.78 -3.38 -1.15
N TYR A 177 -18.05 -4.18 -1.92
CA TYR A 177 -17.47 -3.75 -3.18
C TYR A 177 -17.34 -4.91 -4.16
N GLU A 178 -17.33 -4.55 -5.45
CA GLU A 178 -16.90 -5.43 -6.53
C GLU A 178 -15.78 -4.75 -7.32
N ILE A 179 -14.68 -5.47 -7.54
CA ILE A 179 -13.61 -5.05 -8.44
C ILE A 179 -13.75 -5.88 -9.71
N VAL A 180 -13.80 -5.20 -10.85
CA VAL A 180 -14.01 -5.83 -12.16
C VAL A 180 -12.81 -5.54 -13.05
N SER A 181 -12.24 -6.58 -13.65
CA SER A 181 -11.16 -6.43 -14.64
C SER A 181 -11.68 -6.51 -16.06
N HIS A 182 -11.05 -5.73 -16.94
CA HIS A 182 -11.44 -5.57 -18.34
C HIS A 182 -10.27 -5.82 -19.28
N LEU A 183 -10.52 -6.54 -20.37
CA LEU A 183 -9.60 -6.67 -21.50
C LEU A 183 -10.39 -6.51 -22.80
N ASP A 184 -9.91 -5.66 -23.71
CA ASP A 184 -10.56 -5.36 -24.99
C ASP A 184 -12.06 -5.00 -24.84
N LYS A 185 -12.37 -4.17 -23.81
CA LYS A 185 -13.73 -3.72 -23.46
C LYS A 185 -14.69 -4.83 -23.01
N LYS A 186 -14.16 -5.96 -22.55
CA LYS A 186 -14.95 -7.07 -21.99
C LYS A 186 -14.56 -7.28 -20.53
N GLU A 187 -15.56 -7.51 -19.68
CA GLU A 187 -15.34 -8.00 -18.33
C GLU A 187 -14.71 -9.40 -18.37
N ILE A 188 -13.65 -9.61 -17.59
CA ILE A 188 -12.92 -10.88 -17.51
C ILE A 188 -13.05 -11.51 -16.13
N THR A 189 -12.75 -10.75 -15.07
CA THR A 189 -12.81 -11.23 -13.68
C THR A 189 -13.61 -10.27 -12.83
N ARG A 190 -14.43 -10.80 -11.93
CA ARG A 190 -15.19 -10.04 -10.93
C ARG A 190 -14.90 -10.62 -9.55
N LEU A 191 -14.35 -9.81 -8.65
CA LEU A 191 -14.05 -10.22 -7.28
C LEU A 191 -14.87 -9.37 -6.31
N LYS A 192 -15.52 -10.01 -5.34
CA LYS A 192 -16.33 -9.34 -4.31
C LYS A 192 -15.62 -9.29 -2.97
N GLY A 193 -15.95 -8.29 -2.17
CA GLY A 193 -15.53 -8.19 -0.78
C GLY A 193 -16.40 -7.22 0.02
N GLY A 194 -16.06 -7.04 1.29
CA GLY A 194 -16.80 -6.25 2.26
C GLY A 194 -16.26 -6.45 3.68
N GLY A 195 -15.79 -5.37 4.30
CA GLY A 195 -15.38 -5.34 5.70
C GLY A 195 -14.11 -6.13 6.06
N GLU A 196 -13.43 -6.80 5.12
CA GLU A 196 -12.15 -7.48 5.39
C GLU A 196 -10.96 -6.51 5.49
N GLY A 197 -11.16 -5.22 5.21
CA GLY A 197 -10.10 -4.22 5.13
C GLY A 197 -9.49 -4.13 3.74
N GLY A 198 -8.33 -3.49 3.65
CA GLY A 198 -7.58 -3.31 2.42
C GLY A 198 -6.94 -4.61 1.91
N ASN A 199 -6.60 -4.61 0.62
CA ASN A 199 -6.12 -5.77 -0.13
C ASN A 199 -5.05 -5.37 -1.15
N ILE A 200 -4.29 -6.36 -1.63
CA ILE A 200 -3.41 -6.23 -2.80
C ILE A 200 -3.85 -7.24 -3.85
N TYR A 201 -3.93 -6.81 -5.10
CA TYR A 201 -4.35 -7.60 -6.25
C TYR A 201 -3.26 -7.67 -7.32
N SER A 202 -3.40 -8.65 -8.21
CA SER A 202 -2.65 -8.73 -9.47
C SER A 202 -3.59 -8.77 -10.66
N TYR A 203 -3.21 -8.15 -11.76
CA TYR A 203 -3.85 -8.21 -13.08
C TYR A 203 -2.84 -8.73 -14.11
N ASN A 204 -3.24 -9.69 -14.94
CA ASN A 204 -2.42 -10.24 -16.01
C ASN A 204 -2.81 -9.64 -17.36
N PHE A 205 -1.86 -8.98 -18.05
CA PHE A 205 -2.13 -8.31 -19.33
C PHE A 205 -2.40 -9.26 -20.49
N SER A 206 -1.99 -10.53 -20.41
CA SER A 206 -2.18 -11.48 -21.51
C SER A 206 -3.62 -11.96 -21.66
N ASP A 207 -4.37 -12.03 -20.56
CA ASP A 207 -5.71 -12.63 -20.51
C ASP A 207 -6.74 -11.80 -19.71
N GLY A 208 -6.31 -10.72 -19.06
CA GLY A 208 -7.16 -9.86 -18.24
C GLY A 208 -7.55 -10.45 -16.89
N SER A 209 -6.99 -11.60 -16.52
CA SER A 209 -7.32 -12.27 -15.26
C SER A 209 -6.82 -11.49 -14.05
N MET A 210 -7.64 -11.45 -13.00
CA MET A 210 -7.32 -10.76 -11.76
C MET A 210 -7.36 -11.71 -10.57
N LYS A 211 -6.45 -11.52 -9.59
CA LYS A 211 -6.39 -12.33 -8.36
C LYS A 211 -6.10 -11.47 -7.15
N LYS A 212 -6.69 -11.82 -6.00
CA LYS A 212 -6.31 -11.28 -4.68
C LYS A 212 -5.03 -11.97 -4.22
N ILE A 213 -3.99 -11.18 -3.95
CA ILE A 213 -2.66 -11.65 -3.54
C ILE A 213 -2.52 -11.65 -2.02
N ALA A 214 -2.95 -10.57 -1.38
CA ALA A 214 -2.85 -10.39 0.08
C ALA A 214 -4.03 -9.60 0.63
N THR A 215 -4.28 -9.74 1.93
CA THR A 215 -5.35 -9.04 2.66
C THR A 215 -4.90 -8.65 4.07
N GLY A 216 -5.72 -7.88 4.79
CA GLY A 216 -5.46 -7.51 6.17
C GLY A 216 -4.71 -6.19 6.34
N PHE A 217 -4.89 -5.28 5.38
CA PHE A 217 -4.33 -3.93 5.38
C PHE A 217 -5.38 -2.90 5.82
N TRP A 218 -4.97 -1.72 6.25
CA TRP A 218 -5.91 -0.59 6.36
C TRP A 218 -5.91 0.22 5.06
N ASN A 219 -4.75 0.65 4.59
CA ASN A 219 -4.57 1.27 3.27
C ASN A 219 -3.13 1.01 2.74
N PRO A 220 -2.91 -0.03 1.91
CA PRO A 220 -1.60 -0.36 1.37
C PRO A 220 -1.23 0.59 0.22
N PHE A 221 -0.96 1.86 0.56
CA PHE A 221 -0.92 2.99 -0.38
C PHE A 221 0.24 2.93 -1.37
N GLY A 222 1.39 2.44 -0.92
CA GLY A 222 2.61 2.29 -1.73
C GLY A 222 3.03 0.84 -1.83
N ILE A 223 3.39 0.40 -3.04
CA ILE A 223 3.85 -0.98 -3.32
C ILE A 223 5.07 -0.90 -4.23
N CYS A 224 6.09 -1.73 -3.98
CA CYS A 224 7.22 -1.89 -4.89
C CYS A 224 7.67 -3.34 -5.05
N LEU A 225 8.44 -3.57 -6.10
CA LEU A 225 9.13 -4.83 -6.37
C LEU A 225 10.63 -4.58 -6.42
N THR A 226 11.42 -5.41 -5.73
CA THR A 226 12.88 -5.42 -5.86
C THR A 226 13.31 -6.14 -7.13
N LYS A 227 14.60 -6.01 -7.50
CA LYS A 227 15.16 -6.73 -8.64
C LYS A 227 15.06 -8.25 -8.54
N GLU A 228 14.99 -8.80 -7.32
CA GLU A 228 14.77 -10.22 -7.05
C GLU A 228 13.30 -10.64 -7.20
N GLY A 229 12.39 -9.70 -7.42
CA GLY A 229 10.94 -9.94 -7.48
C GLY A 229 10.28 -10.04 -6.10
N GLU A 230 10.94 -9.58 -5.03
CA GLU A 230 10.30 -9.48 -3.72
C GLU A 230 9.41 -8.23 -3.67
N MET A 231 8.19 -8.41 -3.17
CA MET A 231 7.23 -7.32 -3.03
C MET A 231 7.27 -6.74 -1.62
N PHE A 232 7.22 -5.42 -1.55
CA PHE A 232 7.09 -4.67 -0.30
C PHE A 232 5.94 -3.67 -0.43
N ALA A 233 5.30 -3.37 0.68
CA ALA A 233 4.29 -2.34 0.75
C ALA A 233 4.43 -1.52 2.03
N VAL A 234 3.96 -0.28 1.97
CA VAL A 234 3.65 0.51 3.16
C VAL A 234 2.15 0.54 3.35
N ASP A 235 1.72 0.38 4.59
CA ASP A 235 0.31 0.35 4.98
C ASP A 235 0.05 1.37 6.08
N ASN A 236 -0.97 2.22 5.88
CA ASN A 236 -1.31 3.20 6.91
C ASN A 236 -2.00 2.56 8.11
N ASP A 237 -1.94 3.19 9.28
CA ASP A 237 -2.56 2.66 10.50
C ASP A 237 -3.97 3.25 10.77
N PRO A 238 -4.80 2.58 11.61
CA PRO A 238 -6.17 3.04 11.91
C PRO A 238 -6.28 4.20 12.92
N ASP A 239 -5.32 5.13 12.97
CA ASP A 239 -5.14 6.25 13.93
C ASP A 239 -4.97 5.83 15.41
N GLN A 240 -5.53 4.69 15.80
CA GLN A 240 -5.56 4.18 17.17
C GLN A 240 -4.64 2.96 17.37
N ARG A 241 -3.90 2.59 16.32
CA ARG A 241 -2.97 1.46 16.36
C ARG A 241 -1.68 1.77 15.59
N PRO A 242 -1.00 2.88 15.90
CA PRO A 242 0.33 3.13 15.34
C PRO A 242 1.26 1.97 15.70
N GLU A 243 2.32 1.73 14.93
CA GLU A 243 2.80 2.53 13.80
C GLU A 243 2.20 2.07 12.47
N ASN A 244 2.28 2.93 11.44
CA ASN A 244 2.17 2.54 10.03
C ASN A 244 3.21 1.44 9.74
N ARG A 245 2.96 0.57 8.75
CA ARG A 245 3.72 -0.69 8.63
C ARG A 245 4.55 -0.74 7.35
N LEU A 246 5.81 -1.14 7.46
CA LEU A 246 6.60 -1.64 6.34
C LEU A 246 6.45 -3.16 6.27
N LEU A 247 5.96 -3.68 5.15
CA LEU A 247 5.56 -5.08 5.00
C LEU A 247 6.31 -5.74 3.84
N LYS A 248 6.77 -6.98 4.03
CA LYS A 248 7.04 -7.90 2.92
C LYS A 248 5.73 -8.52 2.49
N ILE A 249 5.42 -8.49 1.20
CA ILE A 249 4.19 -9.05 0.64
C ILE A 249 4.46 -10.41 -0.01
N ILE A 250 3.57 -11.37 0.26
CA ILE A 250 3.61 -12.71 -0.33
C ILE A 250 2.19 -13.12 -0.73
N PRO A 251 2.00 -13.88 -1.82
CA PRO A 251 0.72 -14.51 -2.11
C PRO A 251 0.21 -15.32 -0.90
N GLY A 252 -1.05 -15.14 -0.52
CA GLY A 252 -1.61 -15.76 0.68
C GLY A 252 -1.34 -15.01 1.99
N GLY A 253 -0.66 -13.86 1.93
CA GLY A 253 -0.35 -13.05 3.09
C GLY A 253 -1.59 -12.44 3.74
N ASP A 254 -1.76 -12.68 5.03
CA ASP A 254 -2.82 -12.11 5.87
C ASP A 254 -2.19 -11.21 6.93
N TYR A 255 -2.39 -9.90 6.85
CA TYR A 255 -1.77 -8.91 7.74
C TYR A 255 -2.69 -8.48 8.89
N GLY A 256 -3.83 -9.17 9.06
CA GLY A 256 -4.58 -9.19 10.31
C GLY A 256 -5.71 -8.17 10.48
N TYR A 257 -5.64 -6.99 9.87
CA TYR A 257 -6.68 -5.98 10.02
C TYR A 257 -7.98 -6.41 9.33
N GLN A 258 -9.14 -6.07 9.89
CA GLN A 258 -10.44 -6.25 9.23
C GLN A 258 -11.44 -5.20 9.71
N PHE A 259 -11.93 -4.35 8.82
CA PHE A 259 -12.82 -3.25 9.19
C PHE A 259 -14.10 -3.70 9.92
N LYS A 260 -14.68 -4.85 9.56
CA LYS A 260 -15.93 -5.40 10.10
C LYS A 260 -15.92 -5.58 11.62
N TYR A 261 -14.74 -5.69 12.22
CA TYR A 261 -14.58 -5.83 13.67
C TYR A 261 -14.36 -4.51 14.40
N GLY A 262 -14.19 -3.42 13.66
CA GLY A 262 -14.01 -2.08 14.18
C GLY A 262 -12.86 -1.39 13.46
N ARG A 263 -13.11 -0.17 12.97
CA ARG A 263 -12.10 0.68 12.35
C ARG A 263 -10.83 0.86 13.21
N PRO A 264 -10.89 0.99 14.55
CA PRO A 264 -9.68 1.17 15.38
C PRO A 264 -8.67 0.01 15.36
N GLY A 265 -9.04 -1.18 14.88
CA GLY A 265 -8.12 -2.31 14.82
C GLY A 265 -7.89 -3.03 16.15
N THR A 266 -8.72 -2.81 17.18
CA THR A 266 -8.48 -3.29 18.56
C THR A 266 -9.32 -4.51 18.98
N ASP A 267 -10.22 -5.02 18.12
CA ASP A 267 -11.02 -6.20 18.44
C ASP A 267 -10.12 -7.45 18.51
N PRO A 268 -10.34 -8.41 19.44
CA PRO A 268 -9.57 -9.65 19.52
C PRO A 268 -9.53 -10.51 18.24
N LEU A 269 -10.45 -10.29 17.28
CA LEU A 269 -10.45 -10.96 15.98
C LEU A 269 -9.53 -10.30 14.93
N GLN A 270 -9.01 -9.10 15.23
CA GLN A 270 -8.06 -8.35 14.41
C GLN A 270 -6.64 -8.55 14.90
N ALA A 271 -5.68 -8.42 13.99
CA ALA A 271 -4.26 -8.34 14.30
C ALA A 271 -3.60 -7.17 13.57
N TRP A 272 -2.43 -6.75 14.06
CA TRP A 272 -1.65 -5.68 13.43
C TRP A 272 -0.21 -6.08 13.14
N ASP A 273 0.39 -6.91 14.00
CA ASP A 273 1.79 -7.32 13.88
C ASP A 273 1.95 -8.84 14.06
N GLY A 274 1.11 -9.61 13.37
CA GLY A 274 1.27 -11.05 13.30
C GLY A 274 0.95 -11.81 14.60
N GLU A 275 0.28 -11.18 15.56
CA GLU A 275 0.01 -11.73 16.89
C GLU A 275 -1.10 -12.79 16.91
N LEU A 276 -1.98 -12.81 15.89
CA LEU A 276 -2.96 -13.88 15.71
C LEU A 276 -2.37 -15.03 14.88
N PRO A 277 -2.68 -16.30 15.22
CA PRO A 277 -2.39 -17.44 14.36
C PRO A 277 -2.86 -17.21 12.92
N GLY A 278 -1.93 -17.42 11.97
CA GLY A 278 -2.17 -17.25 10.53
C GLY A 278 -1.81 -15.87 9.99
N THR A 279 -1.63 -14.87 10.86
CA THR A 279 -1.26 -13.51 10.44
C THR A 279 0.26 -13.34 10.34
N LEU A 280 0.69 -12.52 9.38
CA LEU A 280 2.08 -12.20 9.11
C LEU A 280 2.47 -10.88 9.79
N PRO A 281 3.64 -10.81 10.44
CA PRO A 281 4.13 -9.59 11.10
C PRO A 281 4.67 -8.59 10.09
N MET A 282 4.82 -7.34 10.53
CA MET A 282 5.55 -6.32 9.78
C MET A 282 7.07 -6.57 9.81
N ILE A 283 7.80 -5.85 8.97
CA ILE A 283 9.27 -5.78 9.02
C ILE A 283 9.68 -4.86 10.17
N CYS A 284 9.07 -3.68 10.20
CA CYS A 284 9.13 -2.67 11.24
C CYS A 284 8.01 -1.64 10.97
N GLY A 285 7.83 -0.68 11.87
CA GLY A 285 6.98 0.47 11.60
C GLY A 285 7.67 1.50 10.70
N THR A 286 6.87 2.41 10.15
CA THR A 286 7.30 3.58 9.38
C THR A 286 6.83 4.86 10.04
N GLY A 287 7.26 6.00 9.48
CA GLY A 287 6.64 7.28 9.84
C GLY A 287 5.14 7.35 9.50
N GLU A 288 4.51 8.38 10.05
CA GLU A 288 3.07 8.66 9.91
C GLU A 288 2.66 8.96 8.47
N ALA A 289 1.49 8.45 8.07
CA ALA A 289 0.93 8.57 6.73
C ALA A 289 1.96 8.23 5.63
N ALA A 290 2.54 7.03 5.69
CA ALA A 290 3.45 6.53 4.67
C ALA A 290 2.75 6.43 3.31
N CYS A 291 3.29 7.09 2.28
CA CYS A 291 2.63 7.18 0.98
C CYS A 291 3.24 6.24 -0.06
N SER A 292 4.56 6.23 -0.20
CA SER A 292 5.22 5.46 -1.26
C SER A 292 6.40 4.68 -0.70
N VAL A 293 6.73 3.57 -1.35
CA VAL A 293 7.93 2.79 -1.07
C VAL A 293 8.62 2.45 -2.39
N ILE A 294 9.94 2.59 -2.44
CA ILE A 294 10.74 2.24 -3.62
C ILE A 294 12.04 1.52 -3.23
N PRO A 295 12.56 0.60 -4.07
CA PRO A 295 13.91 0.09 -3.91
C PRO A 295 14.93 1.10 -4.43
N TYR A 296 15.95 1.43 -3.63
CA TYR A 296 17.06 2.26 -4.05
C TYR A 296 18.39 1.65 -3.59
N GLY A 297 19.10 1.01 -4.53
CA GLY A 297 20.31 0.23 -4.22
C GLY A 297 19.96 -0.99 -3.35
N ASN A 298 20.53 -1.06 -2.15
CA ASN A 298 20.27 -2.12 -1.17
C ASN A 298 19.23 -1.71 -0.10
N TYR A 299 18.59 -0.56 -0.27
CA TYR A 299 17.66 0.01 0.69
C TYR A 299 16.24 0.06 0.13
N LEU A 300 15.26 0.15 1.02
CA LEU A 300 13.94 0.66 0.67
C LEU A 300 13.85 2.12 1.13
N TRP A 301 13.28 2.99 0.30
CA TRP A 301 12.96 4.35 0.70
C TRP A 301 11.46 4.49 0.86
N VAL A 302 11.04 5.25 1.88
CA VAL A 302 9.63 5.54 2.15
C VAL A 302 9.44 7.04 2.29
N SER A 303 8.34 7.55 1.74
CA SER A 303 7.86 8.91 2.00
C SER A 303 6.89 8.88 3.18
N SER A 304 7.22 9.60 4.27
CA SER A 304 6.29 9.83 5.38
C SER A 304 5.73 11.24 5.24
N TRP A 305 4.45 11.32 4.84
CA TRP A 305 3.78 12.58 4.60
C TRP A 305 3.66 13.38 5.89
N ALA A 306 3.10 12.79 6.95
CA ALA A 306 2.79 13.55 8.18
C ALA A 306 4.05 13.97 8.94
N LEU A 307 5.12 13.15 8.92
CA LEU A 307 6.38 13.52 9.54
C LEU A 307 7.26 14.41 8.65
N GLY A 308 6.89 14.66 7.40
CA GLY A 308 7.66 15.51 6.48
C GLY A 308 9.08 14.98 6.28
N GLN A 309 9.22 13.71 5.91
CA GLN A 309 10.53 13.11 5.74
C GLN A 309 10.58 12.00 4.71
N ILE A 310 11.77 11.80 4.13
CA ILE A 310 12.12 10.61 3.36
C ILE A 310 12.97 9.71 4.25
N GLU A 311 12.54 8.46 4.38
CA GLU A 311 13.11 7.44 5.23
C GLU A 311 13.86 6.42 4.39
N GLN A 312 15.00 5.92 4.86
CA GLN A 312 15.78 4.86 4.23
C GLN A 312 15.90 3.69 5.20
N TYR A 313 15.51 2.51 4.73
CA TYR A 313 15.50 1.26 5.47
C TYR A 313 16.58 0.32 4.96
N GLU A 314 17.51 -0.06 5.84
CA GLU A 314 18.46 -1.13 5.60
C GLU A 314 17.85 -2.46 6.07
N LEU A 315 17.61 -3.36 5.11
CA LEU A 315 16.97 -4.65 5.38
C LEU A 315 18.00 -5.67 5.88
N LYS A 316 17.62 -6.42 6.91
CA LYS A 316 18.35 -7.58 7.43
C LYS A 316 17.45 -8.81 7.35
N LYS A 317 17.89 -9.84 6.62
CA LYS A 317 17.09 -11.05 6.42
C LYS A 317 16.94 -11.85 7.71
N GLU A 318 15.72 -12.24 8.03
CA GLU A 318 15.36 -13.05 9.20
C GLU A 318 14.40 -14.18 8.79
N GLY A 319 14.97 -15.37 8.53
CA GLY A 319 14.22 -16.51 7.99
C GLY A 319 13.61 -16.19 6.63
N SER A 320 12.27 -16.13 6.57
CA SER A 320 11.51 -15.79 5.36
C SER A 320 11.03 -14.34 5.29
N ASN A 321 11.30 -13.54 6.32
CA ASN A 321 10.99 -12.12 6.41
C ASN A 321 12.29 -11.28 6.57
N TYR A 322 12.13 -10.02 6.96
CA TYR A 322 13.19 -9.07 7.26
C TYR A 322 12.92 -8.38 8.59
N SER A 323 13.99 -7.92 9.23
CA SER A 323 13.98 -6.74 10.11
C SER A 323 14.63 -5.58 9.37
N ALA A 324 14.48 -4.34 9.87
CA ALA A 324 15.10 -3.19 9.25
C ALA A 324 15.59 -2.15 10.26
N THR A 325 16.61 -1.39 9.87
CA THR A 325 17.03 -0.17 10.57
C THR A 325 16.70 1.04 9.69
N MET A 326 16.02 2.03 10.26
CA MET A 326 15.58 3.24 9.57
C MET A 326 16.52 4.42 9.88
N LYS A 327 16.83 5.21 8.85
CA LYS A 327 17.36 6.57 9.01
C LYS A 327 16.59 7.56 8.13
N THR A 328 16.48 8.81 8.57
CA THR A 328 15.96 9.90 7.74
C THR A 328 17.05 10.41 6.78
N ILE A 329 16.75 10.51 5.49
CA ILE A 329 17.67 11.03 4.48
C ILE A 329 17.28 12.42 3.95
N VAL A 330 16.01 12.80 4.04
CA VAL A 330 15.53 14.16 3.76
C VAL A 330 14.55 14.56 4.85
N LYS A 331 14.68 15.77 5.37
CA LYS A 331 13.78 16.33 6.38
C LYS A 331 13.41 17.75 6.02
N GLY A 332 12.13 18.07 6.13
CA GLY A 332 11.62 19.44 6.02
C GLY A 332 10.91 19.91 7.28
N ASP A 333 10.37 21.12 7.21
CA ASP A 333 9.58 21.73 8.28
C ASP A 333 8.10 21.31 8.20
N ALA A 334 7.21 22.10 8.81
CA ALA A 334 5.77 21.86 8.76
C ALA A 334 5.17 21.99 7.34
N ASN A 335 5.90 22.58 6.39
CA ASN A 335 5.49 22.82 5.01
C ASN A 335 6.17 21.87 4.00
N PHE A 336 6.54 20.67 4.45
CA PHE A 336 7.12 19.63 3.63
C PHE A 336 6.39 18.31 3.86
N ARG A 337 5.78 17.78 2.81
CA ARG A 337 4.84 16.67 2.85
C ARG A 337 5.06 15.75 1.64
N PRO A 338 6.15 14.96 1.64
CA PRO A 338 6.51 14.13 0.49
C PRO A 338 5.48 13.03 0.27
N VAL A 339 5.14 12.74 -1.00
CA VAL A 339 4.11 11.76 -1.36
C VAL A 339 4.68 10.59 -2.16
N ASP A 340 5.13 10.81 -3.40
CA ASP A 340 5.52 9.71 -4.30
C ASP A 340 6.87 9.95 -4.97
N PHE A 341 7.47 8.90 -5.53
CA PHE A 341 8.80 8.91 -6.11
C PHE A 341 8.79 8.52 -7.60
N ALA A 342 9.73 9.09 -8.36
CA ALA A 342 10.05 8.64 -9.71
C ALA A 342 11.56 8.48 -9.90
N HIS A 343 11.99 7.29 -10.34
CA HIS A 343 13.40 6.99 -10.61
C HIS A 343 13.84 7.50 -11.99
N ALA A 344 14.88 8.32 -11.99
CA ALA A 344 15.55 8.74 -13.22
C ALA A 344 16.64 7.74 -13.63
N LYS A 345 16.93 7.70 -14.94
CA LYS A 345 17.98 6.83 -15.52
C LYS A 345 19.39 7.17 -15.02
N ASP A 346 19.61 8.41 -14.58
CA ASP A 346 20.87 8.91 -14.01
C ASP A 346 21.02 8.59 -12.50
N GLY A 347 20.09 7.81 -11.93
CA GLY A 347 20.09 7.47 -10.50
C GLY A 347 19.51 8.56 -9.60
N SER A 348 19.12 9.72 -10.13
CA SER A 348 18.35 10.71 -9.37
C SER A 348 16.96 10.19 -9.05
N VAL A 349 16.38 10.70 -7.97
CA VAL A 349 14.98 10.42 -7.60
C VAL A 349 14.23 11.74 -7.56
N PHE A 350 13.18 11.84 -8.35
CA PHE A 350 12.21 12.91 -8.20
C PHE A 350 11.17 12.50 -7.15
N PHE A 351 10.63 13.47 -6.44
CA PHE A 351 9.49 13.22 -5.58
C PHE A 351 8.57 14.42 -5.46
N THR A 352 7.28 14.12 -5.29
CA THR A 352 6.21 15.11 -5.10
C THR A 352 6.13 15.55 -3.66
N ASP A 353 5.75 16.81 -3.46
CA ASP A 353 5.59 17.42 -2.14
C ASP A 353 4.26 18.17 -2.10
N TRP A 354 3.35 17.67 -1.27
CA TRP A 354 2.04 18.24 -1.00
C TRP A 354 2.15 19.60 -0.28
N VAL A 355 3.32 19.90 0.33
CA VAL A 355 3.62 21.12 1.08
C VAL A 355 2.81 21.26 2.37
N ASN A 356 1.49 21.22 2.34
CA ASN A 356 0.65 21.56 3.49
C ASN A 356 0.12 20.33 4.24
N ALA A 357 -0.03 20.41 5.57
CA ALA A 357 -0.66 19.36 6.37
C ALA A 357 -2.20 19.31 6.23
N SER A 358 -2.81 20.24 5.50
CA SER A 358 -4.23 20.21 5.19
C SER A 358 -4.56 19.05 4.25
N TYR A 359 -5.49 18.21 4.68
CA TYR A 359 -6.12 17.21 3.83
C TYR A 359 -7.02 17.85 2.76
N GLN A 360 -7.59 19.02 3.02
CA GLN A 360 -8.31 19.77 2.00
C GLN A 360 -7.34 20.43 1.02
N LEU A 361 -7.77 20.52 -0.24
CA LEU A 361 -7.01 21.20 -1.29
C LEU A 361 -6.73 22.66 -0.95
N HIS A 362 -5.48 23.06 -1.17
CA HIS A 362 -4.96 24.38 -0.80
C HIS A 362 -4.19 25.07 -1.95
N GLY A 363 -4.03 24.43 -3.11
CA GLY A 363 -3.45 25.04 -4.30
C GLY A 363 -1.94 25.30 -4.20
N GLN A 364 -1.23 24.51 -3.40
CA GLN A 364 0.23 24.59 -3.23
C GLN A 364 0.83 23.23 -3.59
N GLY A 365 2.02 23.20 -4.14
CA GLY A 365 2.70 21.99 -4.54
C GLY A 365 4.14 22.24 -4.93
N LYS A 366 5.01 21.27 -4.66
CA LYS A 366 6.40 21.29 -5.13
C LYS A 366 6.80 19.94 -5.68
N VAL A 367 7.85 19.96 -6.50
CA VAL A 367 8.57 18.76 -6.93
C VAL A 367 10.04 18.98 -6.65
N TRP A 368 10.66 17.97 -6.06
CA TRP A 368 12.07 17.97 -5.72
C TRP A 368 12.83 16.93 -6.52
N LYS A 369 14.13 17.18 -6.74
CA LYS A 369 15.07 16.22 -7.33
C LYS A 369 16.18 15.93 -6.33
N LEU A 370 16.30 14.68 -5.92
CA LEU A 370 17.40 14.19 -5.09
C LEU A 370 18.47 13.53 -5.99
N THR A 371 19.62 14.17 -6.09
CA THR A 371 20.71 13.77 -6.99
C THR A 371 21.86 13.14 -6.18
N PRO A 372 22.33 11.92 -6.51
CA PRO A 372 23.51 11.35 -5.88
C PRO A 372 24.78 12.15 -6.27
N VAL A 373 25.56 12.60 -5.27
CA VAL A 373 26.79 13.40 -5.46
C VAL A 373 28.08 12.65 -5.17
N LYS A 374 28.04 11.60 -4.34
CA LYS A 374 29.19 10.77 -3.98
C LYS A 374 28.79 9.29 -3.99
N GLY A 375 29.61 8.45 -4.64
CA GLY A 375 29.42 7.00 -4.66
C GLY A 375 28.98 6.42 -6.00
N LYS A 376 28.97 5.09 -6.09
CA LYS A 376 28.48 4.37 -7.28
C LYS A 376 26.98 4.63 -7.41
N MET A 377 26.52 4.94 -8.62
CA MET A 377 25.09 4.90 -8.93
C MET A 377 24.52 3.56 -8.46
N PRO A 378 23.27 3.52 -7.94
CA PRO A 378 22.61 2.25 -7.69
C PRO A 378 22.73 1.38 -8.93
N GLU A 379 22.94 0.06 -8.75
CA GLU A 379 22.88 -0.87 -9.89
C GLU A 379 21.59 -0.61 -10.67
N LYS A 380 21.68 -0.64 -12.01
CA LYS A 380 20.52 -0.51 -12.88
C LYS A 380 19.37 -1.39 -12.38
N ILE A 381 18.15 -0.89 -12.50
CA ILE A 381 16.92 -1.66 -12.28
C ILE A 381 17.03 -2.93 -13.13
N ASN A 382 17.35 -4.05 -12.48
CA ASN A 382 17.42 -5.35 -13.12
C ASN A 382 15.98 -5.85 -13.33
N PRO A 383 15.72 -6.60 -14.41
CA PRO A 383 14.37 -7.01 -14.76
C PRO A 383 13.75 -7.89 -13.67
N ILE A 384 12.74 -7.33 -13.00
CA ILE A 384 11.79 -7.97 -12.11
C ILE A 384 11.04 -9.03 -12.92
N ARG A 385 11.30 -10.31 -12.63
CA ARG A 385 10.50 -11.41 -13.17
C ARG A 385 9.23 -11.54 -12.35
N THR A 386 8.13 -11.81 -13.04
CA THR A 386 6.90 -12.30 -12.41
C THR A 386 7.19 -13.50 -11.51
N GLU A 387 6.29 -13.73 -10.54
CA GLU A 387 6.20 -14.99 -9.79
C GLU A 387 6.62 -16.16 -10.66
N THR A 388 7.63 -16.91 -10.23
CA THR A 388 7.98 -18.16 -10.93
C THR A 388 6.79 -19.11 -10.77
N PRO A 389 6.09 -19.51 -11.85
CA PRO A 389 4.94 -20.40 -11.74
C PRO A 389 5.37 -21.72 -11.09
N SER A 390 4.69 -22.05 -9.99
CA SER A 390 4.79 -23.26 -9.17
C SER A 390 6.20 -23.74 -8.80
N GLN A 391 6.55 -23.57 -7.52
CA GLN A 391 7.28 -24.66 -6.87
C GLN A 391 6.42 -25.92 -7.02
N ASN A 392 6.97 -27.05 -7.49
CA ASN A 392 6.25 -28.33 -7.49
C ASN A 392 5.61 -28.56 -6.11
N LEU A 393 4.31 -28.33 -5.99
CA LEU A 393 3.57 -28.50 -4.74
C LEU A 393 3.63 -29.99 -4.40
N ASN A 394 4.39 -30.34 -3.36
CA ASN A 394 4.48 -31.71 -2.90
C ASN A 394 4.71 -31.73 -1.38
N ILE A 395 4.36 -32.84 -0.74
CA ILE A 395 4.44 -32.96 0.73
C ILE A 395 5.88 -32.77 1.23
N LYS A 396 6.89 -33.25 0.49
CA LYS A 396 8.31 -33.08 0.87
C LYS A 396 8.75 -31.61 0.85
N SER A 397 8.15 -30.75 0.03
CA SER A 397 8.44 -29.31 0.06
C SER A 397 7.77 -28.64 1.25
N LEU A 398 6.56 -29.08 1.63
CA LEU A 398 5.86 -28.61 2.82
C LEU A 398 6.62 -28.90 4.12
N GLU A 399 7.15 -30.12 4.27
CA GLU A 399 7.96 -30.53 5.44
C GLU A 399 9.19 -29.62 5.64
N LYS A 400 9.82 -29.16 4.55
CA LYS A 400 11.00 -28.29 4.60
C LYS A 400 10.70 -26.85 5.04
N ILE A 401 9.45 -26.41 4.94
CA ILE A 401 9.05 -25.01 5.21
C ILE A 401 8.12 -24.89 6.42
N GLN A 402 7.87 -25.97 7.15
CA GLN A 402 6.85 -26.06 8.20
C GLN A 402 7.02 -25.06 9.37
N GLU A 403 8.20 -24.46 9.50
CA GLU A 403 8.48 -23.45 10.52
C GLU A 403 8.37 -22.00 10.01
N GLU A 404 8.25 -21.81 8.69
CA GLU A 404 8.37 -20.52 8.00
C GLU A 404 7.01 -19.97 7.56
N LYS A 405 6.41 -19.07 8.38
CA LYS A 405 5.04 -18.53 8.17
C LYS A 405 4.80 -17.98 6.75
N PHE A 406 5.71 -17.16 6.22
CA PHE A 406 5.57 -16.56 4.89
C PHE A 406 5.60 -17.61 3.78
N LYS A 407 6.47 -18.62 3.89
CA LYS A 407 6.53 -19.71 2.91
C LYS A 407 5.28 -20.58 2.98
N LEU A 408 4.75 -20.83 4.18
CA LEU A 408 3.50 -21.57 4.36
C LEU A 408 2.30 -20.84 3.77
N ALA A 409 2.18 -19.52 4.00
CA ALA A 409 1.15 -18.69 3.39
C ALA A 409 1.16 -18.81 1.85
N ASN A 410 2.35 -18.65 1.25
CA ASN A 410 2.55 -18.80 -0.19
C ASN A 410 2.20 -20.21 -0.70
N PHE A 411 2.69 -21.24 -0.01
CA PHE A 411 2.40 -22.63 -0.36
C PHE A 411 0.90 -22.91 -0.38
N PHE A 412 0.19 -22.53 0.69
CA PHE A 412 -1.23 -22.83 0.80
C PHE A 412 -2.10 -21.95 -0.09
N TRP A 413 -1.66 -20.75 -0.46
CA TRP A 413 -2.32 -19.95 -1.51
C TRP A 413 -2.24 -20.66 -2.86
N HIS A 414 -1.06 -21.11 -3.28
CA HIS A 414 -0.92 -21.90 -4.51
C HIS A 414 -1.68 -23.23 -4.45
N TYR A 415 -1.72 -23.88 -3.28
CA TYR A 415 -2.51 -25.09 -3.07
C TYR A 415 -4.00 -24.87 -3.34
N GLN A 416 -4.59 -23.78 -2.82
CA GLN A 416 -6.00 -23.49 -3.04
C GLN A 416 -6.30 -23.12 -4.49
N ASN A 417 -5.36 -22.46 -5.16
CA ASN A 417 -5.49 -21.98 -6.54
C ASN A 417 -5.00 -23.01 -7.59
N SER A 418 -4.62 -24.21 -7.19
CA SER A 418 -4.18 -25.27 -8.11
C SER A 418 -5.36 -26.13 -8.57
N GLU A 419 -5.44 -26.40 -9.87
CA GLU A 419 -6.39 -27.38 -10.44
C GLU A 419 -6.12 -28.80 -9.92
N LYS A 420 -4.86 -29.12 -9.61
CA LYS A 420 -4.43 -30.42 -9.09
C LYS A 420 -4.04 -30.28 -7.63
N LYS A 421 -5.02 -30.44 -6.73
CA LYS A 421 -4.76 -30.44 -5.28
C LYS A 421 -4.03 -31.73 -4.87
N ILE A 422 -2.92 -31.57 -4.15
CA ILE A 422 -2.27 -32.70 -3.49
C ILE A 422 -3.14 -33.21 -2.33
N ASN A 423 -3.12 -34.52 -2.06
CA ASN A 423 -3.79 -35.06 -0.89
C ASN A 423 -3.00 -34.69 0.37
N ILE A 424 -3.62 -33.97 1.31
CA ILE A 424 -3.00 -33.54 2.56
C ILE A 424 -3.69 -34.26 3.71
N ASP A 425 -2.94 -35.09 4.43
CA ASP A 425 -3.42 -35.68 5.68
C ASP A 425 -3.31 -34.66 6.83
N TRP A 426 -4.45 -34.27 7.38
CA TRP A 426 -4.52 -33.36 8.54
C TRP A 426 -3.64 -33.80 9.71
N LYS A 427 -3.53 -35.11 9.95
CA LYS A 427 -2.77 -35.64 11.09
C LYS A 427 -1.27 -35.52 10.91
N SER A 428 -0.77 -35.44 9.68
CA SER A 428 0.66 -35.30 9.40
C SER A 428 1.13 -33.84 9.39
N LEU A 429 0.21 -32.88 9.39
CA LEU A 429 0.56 -31.46 9.40
C LEU A 429 1.04 -30.98 10.78
N SER A 430 2.11 -30.18 10.77
CA SER A 430 2.52 -29.38 11.93
C SER A 430 1.44 -28.36 12.33
N GLU A 431 1.50 -27.85 13.56
CA GLU A 431 0.60 -26.79 14.05
C GLU A 431 0.57 -25.58 13.09
N LYS A 432 1.74 -25.09 12.66
CA LYS A 432 1.87 -23.95 11.75
C LYS A 432 1.27 -24.25 10.37
N SER A 433 1.47 -25.45 9.84
CA SER A 433 0.89 -25.87 8.56
C SER A 433 -0.63 -25.96 8.63
N LYS A 434 -1.20 -26.49 9.73
CA LYS A 434 -2.65 -26.49 9.96
C LYS A 434 -3.23 -25.07 9.99
N VAL A 435 -2.57 -24.16 10.71
CA VAL A 435 -2.97 -22.76 10.79
C VAL A 435 -2.91 -22.08 9.42
N ALA A 436 -1.85 -22.32 8.63
CA ALA A 436 -1.71 -21.74 7.31
C ALA A 436 -2.75 -22.29 6.31
N LEU A 437 -3.06 -23.59 6.35
CA LEU A 437 -4.14 -24.19 5.58
C LEU A 437 -5.50 -23.58 5.92
N LEU A 438 -5.80 -23.44 7.21
CA LEU A 438 -7.04 -22.80 7.67
C LEU A 438 -7.13 -21.34 7.20
N THR A 439 -6.02 -20.60 7.27
CA THR A 439 -5.95 -19.21 6.83
C THR A 439 -6.22 -19.10 5.33
N SER A 440 -5.66 -19.99 4.49
CA SER A 440 -5.95 -19.97 3.05
C SER A 440 -7.38 -20.41 2.72
N THR A 441 -7.94 -21.38 3.47
CA THR A 441 -9.35 -21.79 3.35
C THR A 441 -10.29 -20.64 3.66
N ARG A 442 -9.93 -19.75 4.59
CA ARG A 442 -10.73 -18.58 4.97
C ARG A 442 -11.05 -17.64 3.80
N TRP A 443 -10.18 -17.63 2.79
CA TRP A 443 -10.30 -16.78 1.61
C TRP A 443 -11.15 -17.41 0.50
N GLN A 444 -11.54 -18.68 0.64
CA GLN A 444 -12.29 -19.40 -0.39
C GLN A 444 -13.79 -19.13 -0.25
N GLU A 445 -14.49 -19.10 -1.38
CA GLU A 445 -15.95 -19.00 -1.40
C GLU A 445 -16.58 -20.25 -0.76
N ASP A 446 -16.13 -21.43 -1.18
CA ASP A 446 -16.56 -22.71 -0.64
C ASP A 446 -15.69 -23.14 0.54
N LEU A 447 -16.33 -23.31 1.70
CA LEU A 447 -15.67 -23.73 2.93
C LEU A 447 -15.77 -25.24 3.14
N ASP A 448 -14.63 -25.87 3.46
CA ASP A 448 -14.61 -27.27 3.93
C ASP A 448 -15.10 -27.35 5.39
N THR A 449 -16.40 -27.64 5.56
CA THR A 449 -17.01 -27.78 6.89
C THR A 449 -16.48 -28.97 7.70
N ASN A 450 -15.92 -30.00 7.05
CA ASN A 450 -15.26 -31.10 7.76
C ASN A 450 -13.93 -30.63 8.35
N LEU A 451 -13.16 -29.82 7.60
CA LEU A 451 -11.93 -29.20 8.09
C LEU A 451 -12.20 -28.30 9.30
N ILE A 452 -13.25 -27.47 9.25
CA ILE A 452 -13.67 -26.62 10.37
C ILE A 452 -13.96 -27.47 11.62
N SER A 453 -14.76 -28.52 11.48
CA SER A 453 -15.14 -29.40 12.59
C SER A 453 -13.95 -30.15 13.20
N LYS A 454 -12.96 -30.54 12.36
CA LYS A 454 -11.71 -31.15 12.81
C LYS A 454 -10.84 -30.15 13.58
N ALA A 455 -10.66 -28.95 13.03
CA ALA A 455 -9.81 -27.92 13.63
C ALA A 455 -10.35 -27.42 14.98
N LEU A 456 -11.67 -27.35 15.14
CA LEU A 456 -12.29 -26.91 16.39
C LEU A 456 -12.01 -27.90 17.56
N LYS A 457 -11.83 -29.18 17.22
CA LYS A 457 -11.50 -30.26 18.15
C LYS A 457 -9.99 -30.52 18.25
N ASP A 458 -9.16 -29.77 17.54
CA ASP A 458 -7.70 -29.93 17.59
C ASP A 458 -7.16 -29.52 18.97
N PRO A 459 -6.21 -30.26 19.55
CA PRO A 459 -5.64 -29.91 20.85
C PRO A 459 -4.86 -28.59 20.84
N SER A 460 -4.44 -28.09 19.67
CA SER A 460 -3.76 -26.80 19.58
C SER A 460 -4.72 -25.62 19.69
N LYS A 461 -4.50 -24.78 20.71
CA LYS A 461 -5.20 -23.49 20.87
C LYS A 461 -5.01 -22.58 19.66
N LYS A 462 -3.86 -22.62 18.98
CA LYS A 462 -3.60 -21.79 17.79
C LYS A 462 -4.43 -22.24 16.59
N VAL A 463 -4.59 -23.55 16.42
CA VAL A 463 -5.48 -24.14 15.41
C VAL A 463 -6.93 -23.78 15.71
N GLN A 464 -7.35 -23.86 16.98
CA GLN A 464 -8.68 -23.42 17.41
C GLN A 464 -8.93 -21.93 17.12
N ILE A 465 -7.98 -21.05 17.47
CA ILE A 465 -8.10 -19.61 17.15
C ILE A 465 -8.25 -19.39 15.63
N ALA A 466 -7.42 -20.06 14.82
CA ALA A 466 -7.48 -19.90 13.36
C ALA A 466 -8.85 -20.30 12.79
N VAL A 467 -9.45 -21.40 13.26
CA VAL A 467 -10.78 -21.82 12.79
C VAL A 467 -11.91 -20.94 13.36
N ILE A 468 -11.79 -20.43 14.58
CA ILE A 468 -12.79 -19.51 15.15
C ILE A 468 -12.87 -18.22 14.34
N ARG A 469 -11.73 -17.72 13.83
CA ARG A 469 -11.72 -16.58 12.90
C ARG A 469 -12.48 -16.89 11.60
N ILE A 470 -12.37 -18.10 11.04
CA ILE A 470 -13.18 -18.51 9.87
C ILE A 470 -14.67 -18.48 10.22
N ILE A 471 -15.04 -19.03 11.38
CA ILE A 471 -16.44 -19.09 11.84
C ILE A 471 -17.02 -17.67 11.98
N ALA A 472 -16.27 -16.74 12.57
CA ALA A 472 -16.69 -15.35 12.73
C ALA A 472 -16.75 -14.60 11.40
N ASP A 473 -15.70 -14.70 10.56
CA ASP A 473 -15.59 -13.98 9.29
C ASP A 473 -16.70 -14.37 8.31
N ARG A 474 -17.25 -15.58 8.44
CA ARG A 474 -18.23 -16.20 7.54
C ARG A 474 -19.61 -16.39 8.19
N ASP A 475 -19.84 -15.81 9.36
CA ASP A 475 -21.10 -15.88 10.14
C ASP A 475 -21.68 -17.32 10.28
N ILE A 476 -20.84 -18.30 10.64
CA ILE A 476 -21.22 -19.72 10.64
C ILE A 476 -21.92 -20.11 11.96
N LYS A 477 -23.19 -19.72 12.10
CA LYS A 477 -24.00 -19.85 13.33
C LYS A 477 -24.11 -21.27 13.93
N LYS A 478 -23.97 -22.32 13.12
CA LYS A 478 -24.09 -23.72 13.60
C LYS A 478 -23.05 -24.10 14.66
N TYR A 479 -21.92 -23.39 14.75
CA TYR A 479 -20.87 -23.68 15.75
C TYR A 479 -21.01 -22.87 17.05
N LYS A 480 -22.09 -22.10 17.23
CA LYS A 480 -22.28 -21.23 18.40
C LYS A 480 -22.21 -21.99 19.73
N GLU A 481 -22.82 -23.18 19.81
CA GLU A 481 -22.77 -24.01 21.02
C GLU A 481 -21.38 -24.64 21.26
N ASP A 482 -20.67 -25.00 20.18
CA ASP A 482 -19.28 -25.45 20.30
C ASP A 482 -18.37 -24.35 20.87
N LEU A 483 -18.54 -23.09 20.43
CA LEU A 483 -17.79 -21.95 20.95
C LEU A 483 -18.10 -21.67 22.42
N LYS A 484 -19.36 -21.76 22.84
CA LYS A 484 -19.73 -21.66 24.27
C LYS A 484 -19.07 -22.76 25.09
N SER A 485 -19.08 -24.00 24.59
CA SER A 485 -18.43 -25.14 25.24
C SER A 485 -16.92 -24.94 25.40
N ILE A 486 -16.25 -24.41 24.37
CA ILE A 486 -14.83 -24.04 24.44
C ILE A 486 -14.59 -23.00 25.52
N LEU A 487 -15.40 -21.93 25.54
CA LEU A 487 -15.24 -20.83 26.49
C LEU A 487 -15.34 -21.29 27.96
N THR A 488 -16.22 -22.25 28.26
CA THR A 488 -16.35 -22.80 29.64
C THR A 488 -15.16 -23.64 30.11
N LYS A 489 -14.24 -24.04 29.23
CA LYS A 489 -13.16 -24.99 29.51
C LYS A 489 -11.78 -24.35 29.46
N ILE A 490 -11.69 -23.07 29.18
CA ILE A 490 -10.43 -22.35 28.98
C ILE A 490 -10.31 -21.22 30.00
N ASP A 491 -9.06 -20.83 30.24
CA ASP A 491 -8.74 -19.71 31.11
C ASP A 491 -9.22 -18.37 30.51
N ASP A 492 -9.87 -17.55 31.33
CA ASP A 492 -10.64 -16.35 30.92
C ASP A 492 -9.75 -15.29 30.23
N GLU A 493 -8.47 -15.22 30.58
CA GLU A 493 -7.55 -14.21 30.04
C GLU A 493 -6.77 -14.65 28.79
N SER A 494 -6.87 -15.93 28.42
CA SER A 494 -6.15 -16.48 27.27
C SER A 494 -6.56 -15.84 25.94
N GLN A 495 -5.65 -15.80 24.96
CA GLN A 495 -5.95 -15.30 23.60
C GLN A 495 -7.14 -16.06 22.98
N LEU A 496 -7.22 -17.37 23.21
CA LEU A 496 -8.34 -18.20 22.77
C LEU A 496 -9.66 -17.76 23.41
N SER A 497 -9.69 -17.42 24.71
CA SER A 497 -10.89 -16.90 25.38
C SER A 497 -11.35 -15.59 24.75
N LYS A 498 -10.44 -14.62 24.59
CA LYS A 498 -10.75 -13.30 24.01
C LYS A 498 -11.29 -13.41 22.58
N VAL A 499 -10.65 -14.23 21.75
CA VAL A 499 -11.10 -14.51 20.36
C VAL A 499 -12.47 -15.20 20.35
N THR A 500 -12.66 -16.22 21.19
CA THR A 500 -13.93 -16.98 21.25
C THR A 500 -15.08 -16.09 21.72
N ALA A 501 -14.85 -15.28 22.76
CA ALA A 501 -15.82 -14.34 23.28
C ALA A 501 -16.18 -13.25 22.26
N SER A 502 -15.20 -12.73 21.51
CA SER A 502 -15.48 -11.79 20.42
C SER A 502 -16.30 -12.45 19.31
N ALA A 503 -15.91 -13.64 18.84
CA ALA A 503 -16.64 -14.38 17.81
C ALA A 503 -18.10 -14.64 18.22
N LEU A 504 -18.35 -15.05 19.47
CA LEU A 504 -19.70 -15.27 20.00
C LEU A 504 -20.56 -13.99 20.03
N LYS A 505 -19.96 -12.80 20.16
CA LYS A 505 -20.69 -11.53 20.08
C LYS A 505 -21.09 -11.15 18.66
N LYS A 506 -20.39 -11.68 17.64
CA LYS A 506 -20.64 -11.39 16.22
C LYS A 506 -21.66 -12.37 15.60
N LEU A 507 -21.70 -13.62 16.08
CA LEU A 507 -22.67 -14.67 15.70
C LEU A 507 -24.02 -14.51 16.42
#